data_AF-A0A0M3IIM4-F1
#
_entry.id   AF-A0A0M3IIM4-F1
#
_cell.length_a   1.000
_cell.length_b   1.000
_cell.length_c   1.000
_cell.angle_alpha   90.00
_cell.angle_beta   90.00
_cell.angle_gamma   90.00
#
_symmetry.space_group_name_H-M   'P 1'
#
loop_
_entity.id
_entity.type
_entity.pdbx_description
1 polymer ?
#
loop_
_entity_poly.entity_id
_entity_poly.type
_entity_poly.pdbx_seq_one_letter_code
_entity_poly.pdbx_strand_id
1 'polypeptide(L)' 'MDPPFSPACAIVGAVIGQEVVKALSQNEEPLRNLFLYSALETAGIVCNFPPIV' A
#
# COMPACT_ATOMS: atom_id res chain seq x y z
N MET A 1 18.05 -14.44 -13.46
CA MET A 1 16.85 -13.78 -13.99
C MET A 1 16.08 -13.30 -12.80
N ASP A 2 16.17 -12.01 -12.48
CA ASP A 2 15.41 -11.43 -11.39
C ASP A 2 13.90 -11.63 -11.64
N PRO A 3 13.09 -11.88 -10.60
CA PRO A 3 11.66 -12.04 -10.77
C PRO A 3 11.05 -10.76 -11.38
N PRO A 4 10.10 -10.87 -12.32
CA PRO A 4 9.48 -9.70 -12.90
C PRO A 4 8.65 -8.98 -11.84
N PHE A 5 9.12 -7.82 -11.37
CA PHE A 5 8.42 -6.98 -10.38
C PHE A 5 7.16 -6.29 -10.93
N SER A 6 6.87 -6.41 -12.23
CA SER A 6 5.72 -5.73 -12.87
C SER A 6 4.38 -5.99 -12.17
N PRO A 7 4.00 -7.22 -11.75
CA PRO A 7 2.75 -7.44 -11.03
C PRO A 7 2.76 -6.80 -9.64
N ALA A 8 3.90 -6.83 -8.93
CA ALA A 8 4.03 -6.20 -7.62
C ALA A 8 3.88 -4.68 -7.72
N CYS A 9 4.49 -4.05 -8.74
CA CYS A 9 4.33 -2.63 -9.03
C CYS A 9 2.89 -2.26 -9.33
N ALA A 10 2.17 -3.07 -10.11
CA ALA A 10 0.77 -2.82 -10.42
C ALA A 10 -0.11 -2.86 -9.16
N ILE A 11 0.10 -3.84 -8.29
CA ILE A 11 -0.66 -3.99 -7.04
C ILE A 11 -0.36 -2.84 -6.08
N VAL A 12 0.91 -2.54 -5.82
CA VAL A 12 1.33 -1.45 -4.94
C VAL A 12 0.85 -0.10 -5.50
N GLY A 13 0.97 0.11 -6.80
CA GLY A 13 0.50 1.34 -7.47
C GLY A 13 -1.01 1.53 -7.37
N ALA A 14 -1.80 0.46 -7.52
CA ALA A 14 -3.25 0.52 -7.36
C ALA A 14 -3.65 0.92 -5.92
N VAL A 15 -3.02 0.32 -4.91
CA VAL A 15 -3.28 0.66 -3.51
C VAL A 15 -2.92 2.11 -3.22
N ILE A 16 -1.71 2.56 -3.59
CA ILE A 16 -1.29 3.95 -3.37
C ILE A 16 -2.22 4.92 -4.11
N GLY A 17 -2.59 4.62 -5.36
CA GLY A 17 -3.51 5.46 -6.14
C GLY A 17 -4.86 5.65 -5.44
N GLN A 18 -5.42 4.58 -4.88
CA GLN A 18 -6.65 4.67 -4.11
C GLN A 18 -6.46 5.50 -2.83
N GLU A 19 -5.37 5.30 -2.10
CA GLU A 19 -5.08 6.04 -0.86
C GLU A 19 -4.88 7.55 -1.11
N VAL A 20 -4.29 7.92 -2.24
CA VAL A 20 -4.20 9.33 -2.67
C VAL A 20 -5.59 9.91 -2.89
N VAL A 21 -6.50 9.18 -3.55
CA VAL A 21 -7.88 9.64 -3.76
C VAL A 21 -8.62 9.80 -2.44
N LYS A 22 -8.51 8.85 -1.50
CA LYS A 22 -9.11 8.96 -0.16
C LYS A 22 -8.59 10.19 0.58
N ALA A 23 -7.27 10.37 0.61
CA ALA A 23 -6.62 11.48 1.30
C ALA A 23 -7.02 12.86 0.73
N LEU A 24 -7.11 12.98 -0.59
CA LEU A 24 -7.46 14.25 -1.26
C LEU A 24 -8.96 14.54 -1.23
N SER A 25 -9.82 13.52 -1.35
CA SER A 25 -11.28 13.71 -1.35
C SER A 25 -11.87 13.90 0.04
N GLN A 26 -11.16 13.46 1.09
CA GLN A 26 -11.63 13.46 2.49
C GLN A 26 -12.97 12.72 2.70
N ASN A 27 -13.34 11.83 1.78
CA ASN A 27 -14.61 11.10 1.83
C ASN A 27 -14.49 9.73 2.53
N GLU A 28 -13.28 9.18 2.59
CA GLU A 28 -12.95 7.92 3.26
C GLU A 28 -11.65 8.09 4.05
N GLU A 29 -11.50 7.35 5.15
CA GLU A 29 -10.27 7.37 5.95
C GLU A 29 -9.15 6.62 5.22
N PRO A 30 -7.98 7.25 4.99
CA PRO A 30 -6.83 6.55 4.45
C PRO A 30 -6.30 5.48 5.40
N LEU A 31 -5.58 4.50 4.85
CA LEU A 31 -4.85 3.50 5.61
C LEU A 31 -3.89 4.17 6.59
N ARG A 32 -3.78 3.56 7.78
CA ARG A 32 -2.85 4.02 8.81
C ARG A 32 -1.43 3.70 8.38
N ASN A 33 -0.75 4.74 7.89
CA ASN A 33 0.69 4.96 7.66
C ASN A 33 1.58 3.93 6.96
N LEU A 34 1.34 2.61 7.03
CA LEU A 34 2.14 1.63 6.32
C LEU A 34 1.31 0.50 5.74
N PHE A 35 1.51 0.26 4.44
CA PHE A 35 1.04 -0.93 3.73
C PHE A 35 2.25 -1.74 3.24
N LEU A 36 2.32 -3.01 3.61
CA LEU A 36 3.35 -3.95 3.20
C LEU A 36 2.74 -4.98 2.24
N TYR A 37 3.40 -5.25 1.11
CA TYR A 37 2.97 -6.26 0.15
C TYR A 37 4.06 -7.31 -0.09
N SER A 38 3.71 -8.58 0.07
CA SER A 38 4.57 -9.72 -0.27
C SER A 38 4.13 -10.30 -1.61
N ALA A 39 4.98 -10.16 -2.64
CA ALA A 39 4.73 -10.77 -3.94
C ALA A 39 4.84 -12.30 -3.91
N LEU A 40 5.58 -12.85 -2.95
CA LEU A 40 5.73 -14.30 -2.77
C LEU A 40 4.45 -14.92 -2.19
N GLU A 41 3.87 -14.28 -1.18
CA GLU A 41 2.64 -14.75 -0.51
C GLU A 41 1.37 -14.21 -1.19
N THR A 42 1.53 -13.28 -2.14
CA THR A 42 0.43 -12.54 -2.78
C THR A 42 -0.50 -11.86 -1.77
N ALA A 43 0.04 -11.45 -0.64
CA ALA A 43 -0.71 -10.92 0.51
C ALA A 43 -0.20 -9.53 0.90
N GLY A 44 -1.10 -8.72 1.46
CA GLY A 44 -0.80 -7.39 1.98
C GLY A 44 -1.23 -7.23 3.44
N ILE A 45 -0.46 -6.45 4.21
CA ILE A 45 -0.73 -6.16 5.62
C ILE A 45 -0.68 -4.65 5.82
N VAL A 46 -1.68 -4.12 6.53
CA VAL A 46 -1.70 -2.73 6.99
C VAL A 46 -1.17 -2.70 8.42
N CYS A 47 -0.17 -1.87 8.67
CA CYS A 47 0.46 -1.74 9.97
C CYS A 47 0.27 -0.32 10.50
N ASN A 48 -0.16 -0.19 11.75
CA ASN A 48 -0.24 1.09 12.43
C ASN A 48 1.00 1.29 13.32
N PHE A 49 2.00 2.00 12.80
CA PHE A 49 3.18 2.35 13.60
C PHE A 49 2.96 3.66 14.35
N PRO A 50 3.23 3.73 15.66
CA PRO A 50 3.18 4.99 16.38
C PRO A 50 4.28 5.94 15.85
N PRO A 51 4.05 7.27 15.88
CA PRO A 51 5.11 8.23 15.62
C PRO A 51 6.22 8.06 16.65
N ILE A 52 7.47 8.17 16.20
CA ILE A 52 8.63 8.19 17.08
C ILE A 52 8.68 9.60 17.68
N VAL A 53 8.32 9.72 18.97
CA VAL A 53 8.36 10.97 19.75
C VAL A 53 9.65 11.08 20.54
#